data_AF-A0A839F4P5-F1
#
_entry.id   AF-A0A839F4P5-F1
#
_cell.length_a   1.000
_cell.length_b   1.000
_cell.length_c   1.000
_cell.angle_alpha   90.00
_cell.angle_beta   90.00
_cell.angle_gamma   90.00
#
_symmetry.space_group_name_H-M   'P 1'
#
loop_
_entity.id
_entity.type
_entity.pdbx_description
1 polymer ?
#
loop_
_entity_poly.entity_id
_entity_poly.type
_entity_poly.pdbx_seq_one_letter_code
_entity_poly.pdbx_strand_id
1 'polypeptide(L)'
;MMTTTRMLLLVVVLAAFYILASGSALPDVVAAHFRAGGAADGAMTRGAYLTLMIGVATVLPLLIVLPMRLVGRMPAALLSLPNKHYWLAPERVAQTRAWLADQCAGYGILLCVFLCYVHTLVVRAHARTPPHLDERLMFGGLVAFGILAATWLVRFLLHFRAPR
;
A
#
# COMPACT_ATOMS: atom_id res chain seq x y z
N MET A 1 -18.08 4.85 15.05
CA MET A 1 -17.23 3.83 14.38
C MET A 1 -16.60 4.48 13.15
N MET A 2 -15.27 4.48 13.01
CA MET A 2 -14.60 5.05 11.82
C MET A 2 -14.73 4.11 10.63
N THR A 3 -15.03 4.62 9.44
CA THR A 3 -15.05 3.82 8.21
C THR A 3 -13.63 3.50 7.73
N THR A 4 -13.43 2.39 7.04
CA THR A 4 -12.10 1.95 6.55
C THR A 4 -11.41 3.02 5.70
N THR A 5 -12.18 3.79 4.93
CA THR A 5 -11.63 4.93 4.18
C THR A 5 -11.09 6.04 5.09
N ARG A 6 -11.80 6.38 6.18
CA ARG A 6 -11.29 7.38 7.15
C ARG A 6 -10.02 6.87 7.82
N MET A 7 -9.94 5.57 8.10
CA MET A 7 -8.73 4.94 8.61
C MET A 7 -7.59 5.03 7.60
N LEU A 8 -7.83 4.76 6.31
CA LEU A 8 -6.82 4.92 5.27
C LEU A 8 -6.30 6.36 5.21
N LEU A 9 -7.18 7.35 5.19
CA LEU A 9 -6.77 8.75 5.14
C LEU A 9 -5.92 9.12 6.36
N LEU A 10 -6.31 8.66 7.55
CA LEU A 10 -5.50 8.82 8.76
C LEU A 10 -4.13 8.16 8.60
N VAL A 11 -4.07 6.91 8.15
CA VAL A 11 -2.83 6.17 7.93
C VAL A 11 -1.92 6.86 6.91
N VAL A 12 -2.48 7.40 5.82
CA VAL A 12 -1.74 8.15 4.80
C VAL A 12 -1.11 9.42 5.37
N VAL A 13 -1.87 10.18 6.18
CA VAL A 13 -1.35 11.38 6.85
C VAL A 13 -0.25 11.01 7.85
N LEU A 14 -0.48 9.97 8.66
CA LEU A 14 0.50 9.47 9.61
C LEU A 14 1.76 8.94 8.93
N ALA A 15 1.63 8.27 7.78
CA ALA A 15 2.74 7.77 6.97
C ALA A 15 3.59 8.92 6.41
N ALA A 16 2.95 9.95 5.84
CA ALA A 16 3.66 11.13 5.35
C ALA A 16 4.43 11.84 6.48
N PHE A 17 3.76 12.05 7.63
CA PHE A 17 4.40 12.62 8.81
C PHE A 17 5.56 11.75 9.31
N TYR A 18 5.35 10.44 9.41
CA TYR A 18 6.38 9.49 9.81
C TYR A 18 7.61 9.58 8.90
N ILE A 19 7.41 9.50 7.58
CA ILE A 19 8.50 9.56 6.58
C ILE A 19 9.26 10.89 6.66
N LEU A 20 8.56 12.02 6.83
CA LEU A 20 9.21 13.31 7.02
C LEU A 20 10.04 13.35 8.32
N ALA A 21 9.44 12.90 9.43
CA ALA A 21 10.07 12.94 10.74
C ALA A 21 11.31 12.03 10.80
N SER A 22 11.20 10.75 10.44
CA SER A 22 12.34 9.82 10.44
C SER A 22 13.34 10.10 9.33
N GLY A 23 12.87 10.66 8.22
CA GLY A 23 13.72 11.07 7.10
C GLY A 23 14.64 12.25 7.39
N SER A 24 14.33 13.06 8.41
CA SER A 24 15.17 14.19 8.82
C SER A 24 16.55 13.78 9.32
N ALA A 25 16.68 12.53 9.82
CA ALA A 25 17.95 11.97 10.28
C ALA A 25 18.86 11.46 9.14
N LEU A 26 18.37 11.44 7.90
CA LEU A 26 19.16 10.99 6.76
C LEU A 26 20.18 12.06 6.32
N PRO A 27 21.34 11.65 5.80
CA PRO A 27 22.32 12.57 5.20
C PRO A 27 21.75 13.25 3.94
N ASP A 28 22.43 14.29 3.45
CA ASP A 28 21.98 15.04 2.26
C ASP A 28 21.95 14.17 0.98
N VAL A 29 22.80 13.14 0.92
CA VAL A 29 22.82 12.12 -0.13
C VAL A 29 22.42 10.78 0.48
N VAL A 30 21.30 10.24 0.02
CA VAL A 30 20.66 9.03 0.55
C VAL A 30 20.87 7.88 -0.42
N ALA A 31 21.40 6.76 0.07
CA ALA A 31 21.33 5.47 -0.64
C ALA A 31 19.87 5.02 -0.74
N ALA A 32 19.30 5.08 -1.93
CA ALA A 32 17.89 4.82 -2.18
C ALA A 32 17.65 3.52 -2.95
N HIS A 33 18.70 2.95 -3.56
CA HIS A 33 18.67 1.65 -4.20
C HIS A 33 19.84 0.79 -3.70
N PHE A 34 19.56 -0.49 -3.52
CA PHE A 34 20.49 -1.47 -2.99
C PHE A 34 20.48 -2.70 -3.90
N ARG A 35 21.67 -3.17 -4.27
CA ARG A 35 21.83 -4.42 -5.04
C ARG A 35 21.66 -5.64 -4.15
N ALA A 36 21.62 -6.81 -4.78
CA ALA A 36 21.80 -8.07 -4.08
C ALA A 36 23.09 -8.06 -3.26
N GLY A 37 23.01 -8.54 -2.03
CA GLY A 37 24.00 -8.39 -0.97
C GLY A 37 23.81 -7.15 -0.10
N GLY A 38 22.79 -6.32 -0.34
CA GLY A 38 22.42 -5.18 0.53
C GLY A 38 23.30 -3.94 0.43
N ALA A 39 24.32 -3.93 -0.42
CA ALA A 39 25.16 -2.75 -0.65
C ALA A 39 24.42 -1.70 -1.48
N ALA A 40 24.63 -0.41 -1.16
CA ALA A 40 24.08 0.69 -1.93
C ALA A 40 24.72 0.76 -3.34
N ASP A 41 23.89 0.91 -4.37
CA ASP A 41 24.32 1.07 -5.77
C ASP A 41 23.58 2.21 -6.50
N GLY A 42 22.59 2.83 -5.85
CA GLY A 42 21.93 4.04 -6.33
C GLY A 42 21.63 5.02 -5.18
N ALA A 43 21.89 6.29 -5.42
CA ALA A 43 21.69 7.36 -4.45
C ALA A 43 20.95 8.54 -5.07
N MET A 44 20.33 9.35 -4.20
CA MET A 44 19.66 10.59 -4.58
C MET A 44 19.74 11.61 -3.44
N THR A 45 19.35 12.85 -3.69
CA THR A 45 19.28 13.85 -2.62
C THR A 45 18.20 13.47 -1.59
N ARG A 46 18.38 13.85 -0.33
CA ARG A 46 17.38 13.64 0.73
C ARG A 46 16.00 14.17 0.32
N GLY A 47 15.96 15.38 -0.25
CA GLY A 47 14.72 15.99 -0.73
C GLY A 47 14.01 15.15 -1.80
N ALA A 48 14.76 14.64 -2.79
CA ALA A 48 14.20 13.76 -3.82
C ALA A 48 13.69 12.44 -3.21
N TYR A 49 14.45 11.83 -2.31
CA TYR A 49 14.07 10.60 -1.63
C TYR A 49 12.77 10.76 -0.81
N LEU A 50 12.69 11.81 0.01
CA LEU A 50 11.49 12.05 0.83
C LEU A 50 10.28 12.36 -0.04
N THR A 51 10.45 13.17 -1.10
CA THR A 51 9.37 13.47 -2.06
C THR A 51 8.85 12.20 -2.72
N LEU A 52 9.75 11.33 -3.17
CA LEU A 52 9.42 10.05 -3.77
C LEU A 52 8.69 9.14 -2.75
N MET A 53 9.25 8.96 -1.56
CA MET A 53 8.67 8.05 -0.56
C MET A 53 7.32 8.53 -0.05
N ILE A 54 7.15 9.83 0.21
CA ILE A 54 5.84 10.40 0.56
C ILE A 54 4.87 10.23 -0.61
N GLY A 55 5.30 10.56 -1.83
CA GLY A 55 4.48 10.40 -3.03
C GLY A 55 3.99 8.96 -3.18
N VAL A 56 4.88 7.96 -3.14
CA VAL A 56 4.50 6.56 -3.31
C VAL A 56 3.71 6.04 -2.11
N ALA A 57 4.06 6.39 -0.87
CA ALA A 57 3.35 5.94 0.34
C ALA A 57 1.97 6.59 0.51
N THR A 58 1.67 7.69 -0.19
CA THR A 58 0.38 8.37 -0.10
C THR A 58 -0.45 8.23 -1.37
N VAL A 59 0.10 8.58 -2.53
CA VAL A 59 -0.62 8.60 -3.81
C VAL A 59 -0.98 7.19 -4.25
N LEU A 60 -0.06 6.22 -4.17
CA LEU A 60 -0.32 4.86 -4.66
C LEU A 60 -1.46 4.16 -3.89
N PRO A 61 -1.50 4.17 -2.53
CA PRO A 61 -2.65 3.68 -1.78
C PRO A 61 -3.96 4.39 -2.12
N LEU A 62 -3.93 5.71 -2.34
CA LEU A 62 -5.12 6.47 -2.70
C LEU A 62 -5.63 6.14 -4.11
N LEU A 63 -4.72 5.92 -5.06
CA LEU A 63 -5.05 5.50 -6.44
C LEU A 63 -5.71 4.12 -6.49
N ILE A 64 -5.48 3.25 -5.50
CA ILE A 64 -6.19 1.96 -5.41
C ILE A 64 -7.66 2.16 -4.97
N VAL A 65 -7.94 3.22 -4.20
CA VAL A 65 -9.22 3.37 -3.48
C VAL A 65 -10.15 4.38 -4.13
N LEU A 66 -9.61 5.49 -4.65
CA LEU A 66 -10.39 6.52 -5.34
C LEU A 66 -11.22 5.95 -6.50
N PRO A 67 -10.66 5.09 -7.38
CA PRO A 67 -11.43 4.50 -8.47
C PRO A 67 -12.63 3.70 -7.97
N MET A 68 -12.54 3.00 -6.84
CA MET A 68 -13.68 2.22 -6.32
C MET A 68 -14.81 3.09 -5.78
N ARG A 69 -14.53 4.30 -5.28
CA ARG A 69 -15.58 5.28 -4.96
C ARG A 69 -16.20 5.88 -6.21
N LEU A 70 -15.43 6.05 -7.27
CA LEU A 70 -15.92 6.49 -8.58
C LEU A 70 -16.67 5.37 -9.33
N VAL A 71 -16.35 4.10 -9.07
CA VAL A 71 -17.08 2.90 -9.55
C VAL A 71 -18.52 2.86 -9.07
N GLY A 72 -18.86 3.55 -7.96
CA GLY A 72 -20.24 3.80 -7.58
C GLY A 72 -21.08 4.47 -8.68
N ARG A 73 -20.43 5.11 -9.66
CA ARG A 73 -21.05 5.71 -10.84
C ARG A 73 -20.80 4.94 -12.14
N MET A 74 -19.97 3.89 -12.12
CA MET A 74 -19.67 3.10 -13.32
C MET A 74 -20.79 2.08 -13.61
N PRO A 75 -21.16 1.88 -14.89
CA PRO A 75 -22.09 0.85 -15.29
C PRO A 75 -21.62 -0.53 -14.81
N ALA A 76 -22.55 -1.36 -14.34
CA ALA A 76 -22.28 -2.74 -13.92
C ALA A 76 -21.59 -3.57 -15.02
N ALA A 77 -21.79 -3.22 -16.29
CA ALA A 77 -21.15 -3.86 -17.44
C ALA A 77 -19.61 -3.73 -17.45
N LEU A 78 -19.05 -2.65 -16.88
CA LEU A 78 -17.61 -2.41 -16.83
C LEU A 78 -16.91 -3.11 -15.67
N LEU A 79 -17.68 -3.71 -14.74
CA LEU A 79 -17.12 -4.42 -13.60
C LEU A 79 -16.92 -5.90 -13.93
N SER A 80 -15.66 -6.32 -13.90
CA SER A 80 -15.29 -7.74 -13.98
C SER A 80 -15.36 -8.34 -12.58
N LEU A 81 -16.48 -8.99 -12.25
CA LEU A 81 -16.68 -9.73 -11.01
C LEU A 81 -17.14 -11.16 -11.33
N PRO A 82 -16.66 -12.18 -10.60
CA PRO A 82 -17.27 -13.50 -10.63
C PRO A 82 -18.76 -13.39 -10.28
N ASN A 83 -19.64 -14.07 -11.01
CA ASN A 83 -21.09 -14.04 -10.79
C ASN A 83 -21.69 -12.62 -10.76
N LYS A 84 -21.16 -11.69 -11.57
CA LYS A 84 -21.52 -10.27 -11.54
C LYS A 84 -23.03 -9.99 -11.59
N HIS A 85 -23.83 -10.81 -12.28
CA HIS A 85 -25.28 -10.66 -12.33
C HIS A 85 -25.95 -10.76 -10.95
N TYR A 86 -25.45 -11.65 -10.08
CA TYR A 86 -25.93 -11.77 -8.71
C TYR A 86 -25.49 -10.59 -7.84
N TRP A 87 -24.18 -10.26 -7.89
CA TRP A 87 -23.59 -9.25 -7.00
C TRP A 87 -23.95 -7.81 -7.40
N LEU A 88 -24.26 -7.57 -8.67
CA LEU A 88 -24.65 -6.26 -9.19
C LEU A 88 -26.16 -6.16 -9.49
N ALA A 89 -26.96 -7.09 -8.97
CA ALA A 89 -28.42 -6.97 -8.97
C ALA A 89 -28.85 -5.69 -8.22
N PRO A 90 -29.95 -5.02 -8.63
CA PRO A 90 -30.38 -3.74 -8.06
C PRO A 90 -30.50 -3.75 -6.53
N GLU A 91 -30.88 -4.89 -5.94
CA GLU A 91 -31.09 -5.07 -4.51
C GLU A 91 -29.78 -5.14 -3.72
N ARG A 92 -28.66 -5.50 -4.36
CA ARG A 92 -27.36 -5.79 -3.72
C ARG A 92 -26.25 -4.85 -4.13
N VAL A 93 -26.38 -4.17 -5.28
CA VAL A 93 -25.31 -3.39 -5.89
C VAL A 93 -24.71 -2.33 -4.95
N ALA A 94 -25.54 -1.69 -4.11
CA ALA A 94 -25.08 -0.71 -3.13
C ALA A 94 -24.18 -1.35 -2.06
N GLN A 95 -24.59 -2.51 -1.54
CA GLN A 95 -23.82 -3.27 -0.55
C GLN A 95 -22.50 -3.79 -1.14
N THR A 96 -22.56 -4.36 -2.36
CA THR A 96 -21.38 -4.85 -3.08
C THR A 96 -20.35 -3.74 -3.30
N ARG A 97 -20.80 -2.55 -3.72
CA ARG A 97 -19.91 -1.40 -3.93
C ARG A 97 -19.29 -0.89 -2.64
N ALA A 98 -20.04 -0.82 -1.54
CA ALA A 98 -19.52 -0.44 -0.23
C ALA A 98 -18.44 -1.43 0.23
N TRP A 99 -18.70 -2.72 0.10
CA TRP A 99 -17.74 -3.78 0.45
C TRP A 99 -16.47 -3.70 -0.40
N LEU A 100 -16.58 -3.51 -1.72
CA LEU A 100 -15.41 -3.32 -2.61
C LEU A 100 -14.56 -2.12 -2.19
N ALA A 101 -15.19 -0.99 -1.87
CA ALA A 101 -14.49 0.21 -1.41
C ALA A 101 -13.75 -0.03 -0.08
N ASP A 102 -14.36 -0.77 0.85
CA ASP A 102 -13.72 -1.15 2.11
C ASP A 102 -12.54 -2.10 1.90
N GLN A 103 -12.66 -3.09 1.01
CA GLN A 103 -11.57 -4.02 0.70
C GLN A 103 -10.38 -3.31 0.07
N CYS A 104 -10.62 -2.40 -0.88
CA CYS A 104 -9.56 -1.59 -1.47
C CYS A 104 -8.91 -0.67 -0.44
N ALA A 105 -9.70 -0.07 0.47
CA ALA A 105 -9.16 0.74 1.55
C ALA A 105 -8.27 -0.08 2.50
N GLY A 106 -8.68 -1.30 2.85
CA GLY A 106 -7.87 -2.23 3.63
C GLY A 106 -6.55 -2.60 2.94
N TYR A 107 -6.58 -2.88 1.63
CA TYR A 107 -5.36 -3.15 0.87
C TYR A 107 -4.45 -1.90 0.76
N GLY A 108 -5.03 -0.71 0.58
CA GLY A 108 -4.28 0.55 0.60
C GLY A 108 -3.55 0.78 1.92
N ILE A 109 -4.19 0.47 3.06
CA ILE A 109 -3.56 0.54 4.38
C ILE A 109 -2.38 -0.45 4.46
N LEU A 110 -2.58 -1.71 4.03
CA LEU A 110 -1.53 -2.73 4.02
C LEU A 110 -0.31 -2.28 3.20
N LEU A 111 -0.54 -1.74 2.00
CA LEU A 111 0.53 -1.22 1.13
C LEU A 111 1.24 -0.02 1.78
N CYS A 112 0.50 0.92 2.36
CA CYS A 112 1.06 2.08 3.03
C CYS A 112 1.99 1.67 4.20
N VAL A 113 1.54 0.73 5.04
CA VAL A 113 2.34 0.18 6.15
C VAL A 113 3.62 -0.49 5.64
N PHE A 114 3.53 -1.26 4.55
CA PHE A 114 4.70 -1.88 3.93
C PHE A 114 5.70 -0.85 3.40
N LEU A 115 5.23 0.24 2.80
CA LEU A 115 6.10 1.31 2.31
C LEU A 115 6.77 2.09 3.45
N CYS A 116 6.06 2.31 4.57
CA CYS A 116 6.68 2.85 5.78
C CYS A 116 7.75 1.90 6.34
N TYR A 117 7.49 0.59 6.33
CA TYR A 117 8.48 -0.42 6.72
C TYR A 117 9.73 -0.36 5.84
N VAL A 118 9.57 -0.27 4.52
CA VAL A 118 10.70 -0.10 3.58
C VAL A 118 11.47 1.19 3.89
N HIS A 119 10.77 2.30 4.14
CA HIS A 119 11.41 3.56 4.57
C HIS A 119 12.23 3.36 5.85
N THR A 120 11.69 2.67 6.86
CA THR A 120 12.42 2.34 8.10
C THR A 120 13.70 1.58 7.81
N LEU A 121 13.69 0.63 6.88
CA LEU A 121 14.89 -0.13 6.51
C LEU A 121 15.96 0.75 5.85
N VAL A 122 15.56 1.71 5.02
CA VAL A 122 16.49 2.68 4.43
C VAL A 122 17.12 3.57 5.51
N VAL A 123 16.31 4.07 6.45
CA VAL A 123 16.82 4.85 7.59
C VAL A 123 17.81 4.02 8.42
N ARG A 124 17.49 2.76 8.72
CA ARG A 124 18.38 1.84 9.44
C ARG A 124 19.66 1.51 8.66
N ALA A 125 19.59 1.39 7.34
CA ALA A 125 20.76 1.11 6.50
C ALA A 125 21.83 2.21 6.63
N HIS A 126 21.41 3.46 6.85
CA HIS A 126 22.30 4.61 7.04
C HIS A 126 22.88 4.72 8.45
N ALA A 127 22.51 3.84 9.39
CA ALA A 127 23.20 3.73 10.68
C ALA A 127 24.57 3.03 10.56
N ARG A 128 24.92 2.52 9.36
CA ARG A 128 26.21 1.90 9.05
C ARG A 128 26.96 2.73 8.02
N THR A 129 28.29 2.66 8.06
CA THR A 129 29.16 3.29 7.05
C THR A 129 30.08 2.21 6.46
N PRO A 130 29.95 1.88 5.16
CA PRO A 130 28.98 2.41 4.19
C PRO A 130 27.53 1.96 4.46
N PRO A 131 26.52 2.66 3.90
CA PRO A 131 25.12 2.25 4.03
C PRO A 131 24.90 0.83 3.53
N HIS A 132 24.20 0.02 4.32
CA HIS A 132 23.96 -1.38 4.01
C HIS A 132 22.58 -1.83 4.47
N LEU A 133 21.75 -2.23 3.53
CA LEU A 133 20.40 -2.74 3.79
C LEU A 133 20.48 -4.12 4.44
N ASP A 134 19.62 -4.36 5.42
CA ASP A 134 19.42 -5.70 5.98
C ASP A 134 18.49 -6.50 5.08
N GLU A 135 19.07 -7.37 4.25
CA GLU A 135 18.32 -8.19 3.29
C GLU A 135 17.36 -9.15 3.99
N ARG A 136 17.72 -9.70 5.15
CA ARG A 136 16.86 -10.65 5.87
C ARG A 136 15.57 -9.95 6.29
N LEU A 137 15.67 -8.72 6.78
CA LEU A 137 14.51 -7.90 7.09
C LEU A 137 13.74 -7.52 5.83
N MET A 138 14.41 -7.12 4.75
CA MET A 138 13.73 -6.79 3.49
C MET A 138 12.94 -7.98 2.93
N PHE A 139 13.58 -9.13 2.78
CA PHE A 139 12.94 -10.36 2.30
C PHE A 139 11.85 -10.84 3.25
N GLY A 140 12.08 -10.81 4.56
CA GLY A 140 11.07 -11.16 5.56
C GLY A 140 9.82 -10.27 5.46
N GLY A 141 10.02 -8.95 5.33
CA GLY A 141 8.93 -8.00 5.12
C GLY A 141 8.20 -8.19 3.80
N LEU A 142 8.93 -8.47 2.71
CA LEU A 142 8.35 -8.75 1.41
C LEU A 142 7.51 -10.03 1.41
N VAL A 143 8.01 -11.11 2.04
CA VAL A 143 7.27 -12.36 2.20
C VAL A 143 6.03 -12.15 3.06
N ALA A 144 6.14 -11.44 4.19
CA ALA A 144 5.01 -11.12 5.05
C ALA A 144 3.94 -10.31 4.30
N PHE A 145 4.35 -9.27 3.57
CA PHE A 145 3.46 -8.49 2.72
C PHE A 145 2.80 -9.36 1.65
N GLY A 146 3.57 -10.23 0.98
CA GLY A 146 3.08 -11.15 -0.04
C GLY A 146 2.03 -12.13 0.52
N ILE A 147 2.27 -12.71 1.70
CA ILE A 147 1.31 -13.61 2.37
C ILE A 147 0.02 -12.86 2.73
N LEU A 148 0.13 -11.65 3.28
CA LEU A 148 -1.03 -10.82 3.64
C LEU A 148 -1.82 -10.40 2.39
N ALA A 149 -1.14 -9.99 1.31
CA ALA A 149 -1.75 -9.65 0.04
C ALA A 149 -2.43 -10.86 -0.62
N ALA A 150 -1.78 -12.03 -0.61
CA ALA A 150 -2.34 -13.27 -1.13
C ALA A 150 -3.57 -13.71 -0.31
N THR A 151 -3.49 -13.62 1.02
CA THR A 151 -4.63 -13.93 1.91
C THR A 151 -5.80 -12.98 1.65
N TRP A 152 -5.51 -11.68 1.49
CA TRP A 152 -6.52 -10.69 1.12
C TRP A 152 -7.16 -11.01 -0.23
N LEU A 153 -6.35 -11.34 -1.25
CA LEU A 153 -6.83 -11.67 -2.59
C LEU A 153 -7.68 -12.94 -2.60
N VAL A 154 -7.24 -13.99 -1.91
CA VAL A 154 -8.00 -15.25 -1.80
C VAL A 154 -9.33 -14.98 -1.11
N ARG A 155 -9.34 -14.28 0.03
CA ARG A 155 -10.60 -13.91 0.71
C ARG A 155 -11.51 -13.07 -0.18
N PHE A 156 -10.93 -12.16 -0.95
CA PHE A 156 -11.66 -11.34 -1.90
C PHE A 156 -12.35 -12.18 -2.98
N LEU A 157 -11.62 -13.10 -3.59
CA LEU A 157 -12.16 -14.00 -4.63
C LEU A 157 -13.18 -14.99 -4.06
N LEU A 158 -12.93 -15.50 -2.85
CA LEU A 158 -13.85 -16.40 -2.16
C LEU A 158 -15.18 -15.72 -1.83
N HIS A 159 -15.18 -14.43 -1.48
CA HIS A 159 -16.40 -13.67 -1.23
C HIS A 159 -17.33 -13.63 -2.46
N PHE A 160 -16.78 -13.51 -3.67
CA PHE A 160 -17.56 -13.44 -4.91
C PHE A 160 -17.89 -14.80 -5.55
N ARG A 161 -17.50 -15.91 -4.93
CA ARG A 161 -17.92 -17.25 -5.39
C ARG A 161 -19.45 -17.36 -5.38
N ALA A 162 -19.98 -18.23 -6.23
CA ALA A 162 -21.42 -18.41 -6.37
C ALA A 162 -22.02 -18.75 -4.99
N PRO A 163 -23.06 -18.03 -4.54
CA PRO A 163 -23.81 -18.45 -3.36
C PRO A 163 -24.35 -19.86 -3.62
N ARG A 164 -24.17 -20.75 -2.65
CA ARG A 164 -24.90 -22.03 -2.64
C ARG A 164 -26.35 -21.80 -2.32
#